data_AF-A0A2P7YCI1-F1
#
_entry.id   AF-A0A2P7YCI1-F1
#
_cell.length_a   1.000
_cell.length_b   1.000
_cell.length_c   1.000
_cell.angle_alpha   90.00
_cell.angle_beta   90.00
_cell.angle_gamma   90.00
#
_symmetry.space_group_name_H-M   'P 1'
#
loop_
_entity.id
_entity.type
_entity.pdbx_description
1 polymer ?
#
loop_
_entity_poly.entity_id
_entity_poly.type
_entity_poly.pdbx_seq_one_letter_code
_entity_poly.pdbx_strand_id
1 'polypeptide(L)'
;MSDFYSILTPSSQELFTAWEKNITALNVYQLFGPGNSTHSVLARVIDDNEKVVLSIILETTVPAMEWLDAYVTKWDSEDDSEDESDDDYFDDFEVEESTTTETTVSDSVYHSA
;
A
#
# COMPACT_ATOMS: atom_id res chain seq x y z
N MET A 1 7.81 -2.25 10.31
CA MET A 1 9.10 -2.99 10.23
C MET A 1 8.99 -4.46 10.69
N SER A 2 8.16 -4.81 11.68
CA SER A 2 8.02 -6.21 12.16
C SER A 2 7.51 -7.20 11.09
N ASP A 3 6.70 -6.73 10.13
CA ASP A 3 6.08 -7.59 9.11
C ASP A 3 7.03 -7.99 7.97
N PHE A 4 8.08 -7.21 7.72
CA PHE A 4 9.13 -7.59 6.76
C PHE A 4 10.08 -8.61 7.40
N TYR A 5 10.52 -8.35 8.64
CA TYR A 5 11.46 -9.23 9.34
C TYR A 5 10.89 -10.64 9.55
N SER A 6 9.58 -10.78 9.77
CA SER A 6 8.91 -12.06 9.98
C SER A 6 8.91 -12.98 8.77
N ILE A 7 8.96 -12.42 7.55
CA ILE A 7 8.98 -13.19 6.31
C ILE A 7 10.40 -13.57 5.85
N LEU A 8 11.44 -13.07 6.51
CA LEU A 8 12.82 -13.41 6.18
C LEU A 8 13.20 -14.80 6.70
N THR A 9 14.08 -15.49 5.97
CA THR A 9 14.74 -16.69 6.53
C THR A 9 15.61 -16.30 7.73
N PRO A 10 15.91 -17.21 8.69
CA PRO A 10 16.74 -16.88 9.85
C PRO A 10 18.11 -16.31 9.47
N SER A 11 18.76 -16.85 8.44
CA SER A 11 20.03 -16.30 7.93
C SER A 11 19.86 -14.90 7.34
N SER A 12 18.75 -14.64 6.64
CA SER A 12 18.45 -13.31 6.10
C SER A 12 18.09 -12.30 7.19
N GLN A 13 17.50 -12.74 8.30
CA GLN A 13 17.25 -11.90 9.48
C GLN A 13 18.54 -11.40 10.11
N GLU A 14 19.54 -12.27 10.27
CA GLU A 14 20.87 -11.90 10.76
C GLU A 14 21.56 -10.92 9.80
N LEU A 15 21.50 -11.20 8.49
CA LEU A 15 22.04 -10.33 7.45
C LEU A 15 21.37 -8.95 7.42
N PHE A 16 20.05 -8.90 7.55
CA PHE A 16 19.30 -7.65 7.61
C PHE A 16 19.69 -6.82 8.84
N THR A 17 19.78 -7.45 10.01
CA THR A 17 20.21 -6.78 11.25
C THR A 17 21.63 -6.21 11.14
N ALA A 18 22.55 -6.95 10.50
CA ALA A 18 23.91 -6.47 10.27
C ALA A 18 23.95 -5.34 9.24
N TRP A 19 23.14 -5.44 8.18
CA TRP A 19 23.00 -4.42 7.16
C TRP A 19 22.44 -3.11 7.71
N GLU A 20 21.40 -3.15 8.54
CA GLU A 20 20.84 -1.96 9.20
C GLU A 20 21.86 -1.25 10.07
N LYS A 21 22.70 -2.00 10.80
CA LYS A 21 23.79 -1.42 11.62
C LYS A 21 24.86 -0.72 10.79
N ASN A 22 25.01 -1.07 9.51
CA ASN A 22 25.98 -0.43 8.61
C ASN A 22 25.44 0.88 8.00
N ILE A 23 24.17 1.19 8.19
CA ILE A 23 23.56 2.45 7.73
C ILE A 23 24.03 3.57 8.68
N THR A 24 25.08 4.28 8.25
CA THR A 24 25.73 5.34 9.05
C THR A 24 25.52 6.74 8.50
N ALA A 25 25.02 6.86 7.27
CA ALA A 25 24.72 8.15 6.65
C ALA A 25 23.45 8.77 7.25
N LEU A 26 23.49 10.09 7.45
CA LEU A 26 22.31 10.87 7.81
C LEU A 26 21.49 11.14 6.54
N ASN A 27 20.15 11.16 6.68
CA ASN A 27 19.19 11.41 5.59
C ASN A 27 19.25 10.38 4.47
N VAL A 28 18.93 9.13 4.82
CA VAL A 28 18.79 8.05 3.85
C VAL A 28 17.39 7.45 3.89
N TYR A 29 16.97 6.87 2.77
CA TYR A 29 15.72 6.14 2.64
C TYR A 29 16.00 4.67 2.36
N GLN A 30 15.20 3.78 2.93
CA GLN A 30 15.24 2.35 2.64
C GLN A 30 14.17 2.02 1.62
N LEU A 31 14.55 1.27 0.58
CA LEU A 31 13.64 0.82 -0.47
C LEU A 31 13.74 -0.69 -0.63
N PHE A 32 12.58 -1.34 -0.70
CA PHE A 32 12.44 -2.78 -0.88
C PHE A 32 11.85 -3.05 -2.26
N GLY A 33 12.40 -4.05 -2.96
CA GLY A 33 11.90 -4.47 -4.27
C GLY A 33 12.19 -5.94 -4.54
N PRO A 34 11.73 -6.49 -5.68
CA PRO A 34 11.99 -7.88 -6.02
C PRO A 34 13.49 -8.15 -6.20
N GLY A 35 13.94 -9.28 -5.66
CA GLY A 35 15.30 -9.78 -5.81
C GLY A 35 15.51 -10.58 -7.10
N ASN A 36 16.54 -11.42 -7.10
CA ASN A 36 16.92 -12.24 -8.26
C ASN A 36 16.10 -13.54 -8.39
N SER A 37 15.23 -13.83 -7.42
CA SER A 37 14.38 -15.01 -7.36
C SER A 37 13.01 -14.68 -6.75
N THR A 38 12.03 -15.58 -6.96
CA THR A 38 10.67 -15.45 -6.42
C THR A 38 10.65 -15.28 -4.89
N HIS A 39 11.60 -15.88 -4.17
CA HIS A 39 11.70 -15.84 -2.71
C HIS A 39 12.85 -14.96 -2.26
N SER A 40 13.04 -13.81 -2.91
CA SER A 40 14.08 -12.87 -2.53
C SER A 40 13.62 -11.43 -2.68
N VAL A 41 14.03 -10.60 -1.74
CA VAL A 41 13.83 -9.15 -1.73
C VAL A 41 15.19 -8.47 -1.83
N LEU A 42 15.26 -7.45 -2.67
CA LEU A 42 16.38 -6.52 -2.74
C LEU A 42 16.07 -5.32 -1.83
N ALA A 43 16.86 -5.16 -0.77
CA ALA A 43 16.84 -3.98 0.07
C ALA A 43 17.95 -3.02 -0.35
N ARG A 44 17.63 -1.74 -0.48
CA ARG A 44 18.57 -0.66 -0.86
C ARG A 44 18.47 0.49 0.11
N VAL A 45 19.60 1.12 0.39
CA VAL A 45 19.69 2.43 1.02
C VAL A 45 20.03 3.45 -0.05
N ILE A 46 19.21 4.49 -0.14
CA ILE A 46 19.35 5.58 -1.09
C ILE A 46 19.63 6.86 -0.29
N ASP A 47 20.66 7.62 -0.68
CA ASP A 47 20.96 8.92 -0.08
C ASP A 47 20.05 10.04 -0.61
N ASP A 48 20.22 11.25 -0.08
CA ASP A 48 19.51 12.46 -0.49
C ASP A 48 19.77 12.88 -1.94
N ASN A 49 20.83 12.34 -2.57
CA ASN A 49 21.20 12.57 -3.95
C ASN A 49 20.69 11.45 -4.89
N GLU A 50 19.74 10.65 -4.41
CA GLU A 50 19.15 9.52 -5.13
C GLU A 50 20.17 8.42 -5.51
N LYS A 51 21.31 8.35 -4.80
CA LYS A 51 22.33 7.33 -5.05
C LYS A 51 22.17 6.15 -4.10
N VAL A 52 22.29 4.96 -4.67
CA VAL A 52 22.36 3.73 -3.88
C VAL A 52 23.71 3.67 -3.17
N VAL A 53 23.69 3.70 -1.84
CA VAL A 53 24.90 3.64 -1.00
C VAL A 53 25.14 2.26 -0.40
N LEU A 54 24.06 1.50 -0.15
CA LEU A 54 24.13 0.12 0.33
C LEU A 54 23.01 -0.70 -0.30
N SER A 55 23.26 -1.98 -0.54
CA SER A 55 22.24 -2.91 -1.02
C SER A 55 22.51 -4.32 -0.54
N ILE A 56 21.46 -5.09 -0.30
CA ILE A 56 21.54 -6.50 0.09
C ILE A 56 20.38 -7.29 -0.52
N ILE A 57 20.63 -8.56 -0.85
CA ILE A 57 19.58 -9.51 -1.24
C ILE A 57 19.28 -10.37 -0.01
N LEU A 58 17.99 -10.48 0.30
CA LEU A 58 17.48 -11.21 1.46
C LEU A 58 16.52 -12.28 0.96
N GLU A 59 16.66 -13.49 1.48
CA GLU A 59 15.77 -14.60 1.17
C GLU A 59 14.54 -14.57 2.07
N THR A 60 13.39 -14.88 1.47
CA THR A 60 12.08 -14.86 2.11
C THR A 60 11.49 -16.27 2.20
N THR A 61 10.64 -16.50 3.18
CA THR A 61 9.88 -17.75 3.35
C THR A 61 8.60 -17.77 2.52
N VAL A 62 8.16 -16.61 2.02
CA VAL A 62 7.00 -16.41 1.14
C VAL A 62 7.44 -15.75 -0.17
N PRO A 63 6.65 -15.84 -1.26
CA PRO A 63 6.95 -15.12 -2.49
C PRO A 63 7.06 -13.60 -2.27
N ALA A 64 8.17 -13.01 -2.68
CA ALA A 64 8.49 -11.61 -2.45
C ALA A 64 7.47 -10.64 -3.07
N MET A 65 6.99 -10.97 -4.27
CA MET A 65 6.01 -10.13 -4.98
C MET A 65 4.65 -10.12 -4.28
N GLU A 66 4.20 -11.24 -3.72
CA GLU A 66 2.92 -11.31 -2.99
C GLU A 66 2.98 -10.46 -1.72
N TRP A 67 4.11 -10.51 -1.01
CA TRP A 67 4.31 -9.66 0.16
C TRP A 67 4.42 -8.18 -0.20
N LEU A 68 5.15 -7.83 -1.27
CA LEU A 68 5.30 -6.44 -1.72
C LEU A 68 3.95 -5.83 -2.14
N ASP A 69 3.13 -6.59 -2.86
CA ASP A 69 1.80 -6.16 -3.28
C ASP A 69 0.87 -5.90 -2.08
N ALA A 70 0.88 -6.81 -1.09
CA ALA A 70 0.15 -6.62 0.15
C ALA A 70 0.67 -5.42 0.98
N TYR A 71 1.99 -5.21 0.99
CA TYR A 71 2.62 -4.09 1.68
C TYR A 71 2.22 -2.73 1.06
N VAL A 72 2.22 -2.63 -0.27
CA VAL A 72 1.78 -1.43 -0.99
C VAL A 72 0.28 -1.19 -0.82
N THR A 73 -0.54 -2.23 -0.96
CA THR A 73 -2.01 -2.13 -0.80
C THR A 73 -2.38 -1.62 0.59
N LYS A 74 -1.69 -2.09 1.63
CA LYS A 74 -1.91 -1.62 2.99
C LYS A 74 -1.60 -0.14 3.15
N TRP A 75 -0.49 0.34 2.56
CA TRP A 75 -0.14 1.76 2.59
C TRP A 75 -1.17 2.63 1.87
N ASP A 76 -1.65 2.18 0.71
CA ASP A 76 -2.69 2.89 -0.07
C ASP A 76 -4.01 2.96 0.72
N SER A 77 -4.36 1.89 1.44
CA SER A 77 -5.57 1.82 2.27
C SER A 77 -5.49 2.63 3.57
N GLU A 78 -4.28 2.99 4.03
CA GLU A 78 -4.07 3.82 5.23
C GLU A 78 -4.19 5.33 4.90
N ASP A 79 -4.12 5.73 3.63
CA ASP A 79 -4.27 7.12 3.14
C ASP A 79 -5.74 7.47 2.79
N ASP A 80 -6.60 6.47 2.58
CA ASP A 80 -8.05 6.61 2.33
C ASP A 80 -8.90 6.66 3.61
N SER A 81 -8.29 6.91 4.78
CA SER A 81 -9.06 7.30 5.97
C SER A 81 -9.38 8.79 5.92
N GLU A 82 -10.27 9.15 4.99
CA GLU A 82 -11.04 10.38 5.08
C GLU A 82 -11.74 10.44 6.44
N ASP A 83 -11.41 11.50 7.14
CA ASP A 83 -12.07 12.04 8.31
C ASP A 83 -13.55 12.29 7.96
N GLU A 84 -14.43 11.31 8.21
CA GLU A 84 -15.89 11.54 8.23
C GLU A 84 -16.23 12.30 9.51
N SER A 85 -15.83 13.57 9.55
CA SER A 85 -16.32 14.59 10.47
C SER A 85 -17.34 15.47 9.75
N ASP A 86 -18.50 14.94 9.34
CA ASP A 86 -19.64 15.79 8.95
C ASP A 86 -20.94 14.98 8.81
N ASP A 87 -21.53 14.60 9.94
CA ASP A 87 -22.96 14.36 10.02
C ASP A 87 -23.55 15.15 11.19
N ASP A 88 -23.70 16.46 10.90
CA ASP A 88 -24.74 17.31 11.47
C ASP A 88 -26.05 16.51 11.63
N TYR A 89 -26.30 16.05 12.86
CA TYR A 89 -27.58 15.49 13.28
C TYR A 89 -28.62 16.63 13.29
N PHE A 90 -29.20 16.89 12.13
CA PHE A 90 -30.44 17.65 12.02
C PHE A 90 -31.58 16.83 12.59
N ASP A 91 -32.22 17.44 13.59
CA ASP A 91 -33.40 17.02 14.33
C ASP A 91 -34.48 16.40 13.44
N ASP A 92 -34.84 15.16 13.79
CA ASP A 92 -36.05 14.48 13.33
C ASP A 92 -37.27 15.20 13.91
N PHE A 93 -38.06 15.83 13.06
CA PHE A 93 -39.48 16.01 13.35
C PHE A 93 -40.33 15.84 12.08
N GLU A 94 -40.83 14.62 11.97
CA GLU A 94 -42.23 14.31 11.67
C GLU A 94 -42.75 14.44 10.22
N VAL A 95 -42.79 13.24 9.61
CA VAL A 95 -43.96 12.51 9.06
C VAL A 95 -44.57 12.79 7.67
N GLU A 96 -44.91 11.63 7.07
CA GLU A 96 -45.97 11.31 6.08
C GLU A 96 -45.74 11.86 4.66
N GLU A 97 -46.01 11.17 3.55
CA GLU A 97 -46.75 9.95 3.28
C GLU A 97 -46.42 9.59 1.81
N SER A 98 -46.49 8.31 1.47
CA SER A 98 -47.08 7.81 0.22
C SER A 98 -46.43 8.07 -1.16
N THR A 99 -46.07 6.93 -1.76
CA THR A 99 -46.46 6.50 -3.12
C THR A 99 -45.45 6.65 -4.27
N THR A 100 -44.78 5.52 -4.55
CA THR A 100 -44.68 4.80 -5.84
C THR A 100 -44.83 5.59 -7.14
N THR A 101 -43.89 5.42 -8.08
CA THR A 101 -44.17 4.79 -9.39
C THR A 101 -42.91 4.36 -10.14
N GLU A 102 -43.08 3.21 -10.80
CA GLU A 102 -42.12 2.38 -11.53
C GLU A 102 -41.61 2.97 -12.87
N THR A 103 -40.41 2.51 -13.26
CA THR A 103 -39.99 1.95 -14.58
C THR A 103 -40.45 2.69 -15.86
N THR A 104 -39.58 3.04 -16.82
CA THR A 104 -39.01 2.12 -17.84
C THR A 104 -37.96 2.84 -18.73
N VAL A 105 -37.08 2.03 -19.31
CA VAL A 105 -35.92 2.28 -20.18
C VAL A 105 -36.28 2.37 -21.70
N SER A 106 -35.37 3.02 -22.46
CA SER A 106 -35.17 3.05 -23.94
C SER A 106 -36.14 3.92 -24.76
N ASP A 107 -35.79 4.57 -25.88
CA ASP A 107 -34.85 4.24 -26.96
C ASP A 107 -34.43 5.52 -27.75
N SER A 108 -33.55 5.35 -28.75
CA SER A 108 -32.73 6.36 -29.42
C SER A 108 -33.31 6.92 -30.75
N VAL A 109 -32.66 8.00 -31.22
CA VAL A 109 -32.51 8.51 -32.61
C VAL A 109 -33.65 9.39 -33.21
N TYR A 110 -33.35 10.67 -33.53
CA TYR A 110 -33.14 11.19 -34.91
C TYR A 110 -33.00 12.74 -35.01
N HIS A 111 -31.94 13.17 -35.73
CA HIS A 111 -31.77 14.34 -36.65
C HIS A 111 -32.14 15.76 -36.16
N SER A 112 -31.32 16.81 -36.34
CA SER A 112 -30.77 17.31 -37.62
C SER A 112 -29.72 18.42 -37.39
N ALA A 113 -28.77 18.57 -38.32
CA ALA A 113 -28.38 19.85 -38.90
C ALA A 113 -27.82 19.59 -40.31
#